data_AF-A0A918ASH6-F1
#
_entry.id   AF-A0A918ASH6-F1
#
_cell.length_a   1.000
_cell.length_b   1.000
_cell.length_c   1.000
_cell.angle_alpha   90.00
_cell.angle_beta   90.00
_cell.angle_gamma   90.00
#
_symmetry.space_group_name_H-M   'P 1'
#
loop_
_entity.id
_entity.type
_entity.pdbx_description
1 polymer ?
#
loop_
_entity_poly.entity_id
_entity_poly.type
_entity_poly.pdbx_seq_one_letter_code
_entity_poly.pdbx_strand_id
1 'polypeptide(L)'
;MPTTLASLVIFLVLLMPGFAYRLLRERSASHRSFSPFRETISLAFTSVLADAAALAVFAALRALFPKATPDVGRLVRDPGGYFGAHYATLFAWGAGLLALATLLAALAAAEWPRRLYLSRFRPDWKSTTSQSITYLSNWWALFTRNPGTRKYVGCVLDDGSYVAGWLKWFSNSADDGPDRELSLTGPIYYRKPNAAEAVELRDVHAVAVSARKIVLLTVSYLRGDDASPAAELRDRSDARDG
;
A
#
# COMPACT_ATOMS: atom_id res chain seq x y z
N MET A 1 -11.62 22.65 19.33
CA MET A 1 -10.25 23.20 19.29
C MET A 1 -9.61 22.94 20.65
N PRO A 2 -8.50 22.20 20.75
CA PRO A 2 -7.81 22.01 22.02
C PRO A 2 -7.39 23.38 22.55
N THR A 3 -7.90 23.76 23.72
CA THR A 3 -7.63 25.08 24.34
C THR A 3 -6.42 25.04 25.29
N THR A 4 -5.87 23.84 25.54
CA THR A 4 -4.72 23.63 26.41
C THR A 4 -3.68 22.71 25.76
N LEU A 5 -2.40 22.88 26.12
CA LEU A 5 -1.31 22.02 25.64
C LEU A 5 -1.58 20.53 25.94
N ALA A 6 -2.11 20.23 27.13
CA ALA A 6 -2.46 18.86 27.51
C ALA A 6 -3.54 18.27 26.59
N SER A 7 -4.60 19.03 26.29
CA SER A 7 -5.65 18.57 25.37
C SER A 7 -5.14 18.35 23.95
N LEU A 8 -4.17 19.14 23.48
CA LEU A 8 -3.52 18.97 22.19
C LEU A 8 -2.69 17.68 22.16
N VAL A 9 -1.88 17.43 23.20
CA VAL A 9 -1.06 16.21 23.29
C VAL A 9 -1.95 14.97 23.31
N ILE A 10 -3.02 14.96 24.12
CA ILE A 10 -3.97 13.84 24.16
C ILE A 10 -4.61 13.64 22.79
N PHE A 11 -5.02 14.72 22.11
CA PHE A 11 -5.59 14.63 20.77
C PHE A 11 -4.62 13.99 19.77
N LEU A 12 -3.35 14.40 19.77
CA LEU A 12 -2.33 13.83 18.87
C LEU A 12 -2.07 12.35 19.18
N VAL A 13 -2.02 11.99 20.46
CA VAL A 13 -1.83 10.60 20.91
C VAL A 13 -2.99 9.72 20.44
N LEU A 14 -4.24 10.20 20.55
CA LEU A 14 -5.42 9.47 20.07
C LEU A 14 -5.46 9.34 18.53
N LEU A 15 -4.70 10.12 17.78
CA LEU A 15 -4.58 9.96 16.32
C LEU A 15 -3.55 8.90 15.91
N MET A 16 -2.75 8.36 16.84
CA MET A 16 -1.73 7.35 16.51
C MET A 16 -2.27 6.10 15.81
N PRO A 17 -3.44 5.52 16.18
CA PRO A 17 -3.95 4.33 15.50
C PRO A 17 -4.25 4.56 14.02
N GLY A 18 -4.90 5.68 13.67
CA GLY A 18 -5.16 6.04 12.28
C GLY A 18 -3.87 6.30 11.51
N PHE A 19 -2.88 6.92 12.17
CA PHE A 19 -1.56 7.14 11.57
C PHE A 19 -0.84 5.83 11.27
N ALA A 20 -0.80 4.90 12.23
CA ALA A 20 -0.19 3.58 12.05
C ALA A 20 -0.87 2.78 10.93
N TYR A 21 -2.22 2.81 10.86
CA TYR A 21 -2.97 2.20 9.77
C TYR A 21 -2.57 2.75 8.40
N ARG A 22 -2.46 4.08 8.28
CA ARG A 22 -2.05 4.72 7.01
C ARG A 22 -0.63 4.35 6.61
N LEU A 23 0.33 4.47 7.53
CA LEU A 23 1.74 4.19 7.26
C LEU A 23 1.94 2.74 6.78
N LEU A 24 1.20 1.79 7.35
CA LEU A 24 1.25 0.39 6.93
C LEU A 24 0.52 0.15 5.62
N ARG A 25 -0.62 0.82 5.39
CA ARG A 25 -1.38 0.67 4.16
C ARG A 25 -0.68 1.30 2.95
N GLU A 26 0.04 2.40 3.13
CA GLU A 26 0.85 3.02 2.07
C GLU A 26 1.98 2.11 1.57
N ARG A 27 2.49 1.21 2.42
CA ARG A 27 3.49 0.22 2.01
C ARG A 27 2.95 -0.85 1.05
N SER A 28 1.64 -1.12 1.08
CA SER A 28 1.03 -2.22 0.31
C SER A 28 0.03 -1.74 -0.75
N ALA A 29 -0.58 -0.57 -0.58
CA ALA A 29 -1.58 -0.02 -1.49
C ALA A 29 -0.98 1.08 -2.38
N SER A 30 -1.58 1.28 -3.57
CA SER A 30 -1.24 2.39 -4.44
C SER A 30 -1.51 3.74 -3.75
N HIS A 31 -0.53 4.64 -3.82
CA HIS A 31 -0.61 5.96 -3.21
C HIS A 31 -1.59 6.82 -4.00
N ARG A 32 -2.69 7.23 -3.37
CA ARG A 32 -3.65 8.20 -3.93
C ARG A 32 -3.41 9.54 -3.28
N SER A 33 -3.25 10.59 -4.08
CA SER A 33 -3.21 11.96 -3.57
C SER A 33 -4.64 12.36 -3.24
N PHE A 34 -5.08 12.21 -1.99
CA PHE A 34 -6.37 12.75 -1.59
C PHE A 34 -6.21 14.22 -1.21
N SER A 35 -7.30 15.00 -1.21
CA SER A 35 -7.23 16.36 -0.69
C SER A 35 -6.80 16.31 0.79
N PRO A 36 -5.98 17.27 1.28
CA PRO A 36 -5.51 17.29 2.66
C PRO A 36 -6.66 17.21 3.70
N PHE A 37 -7.80 17.79 3.36
CA PHE A 37 -9.02 17.70 4.15
C PHE A 37 -9.54 16.26 4.29
N ARG A 38 -9.67 15.53 3.18
CA ARG A 38 -10.12 14.13 3.17
C ARG A 38 -9.13 13.22 3.88
N GLU A 39 -7.84 13.52 3.76
CA GLU A 39 -6.79 12.77 4.46
C GLU A 39 -6.91 12.88 5.96
N THR A 40 -7.09 14.11 6.45
CA THR A 40 -7.26 14.41 7.87
C THR A 40 -8.53 13.75 8.43
N ILE A 41 -9.66 13.84 7.71
CA ILE A 41 -10.92 13.19 8.13
C ILE A 41 -10.76 11.68 8.18
N SER A 42 -10.16 11.07 7.16
CA SER A 42 -9.95 9.64 7.13
C SER A 42 -9.02 9.18 8.26
N LEU A 43 -7.95 9.93 8.54
CA LEU A 43 -7.06 9.66 9.66
C LEU A 43 -7.81 9.69 11.00
N ALA A 44 -8.61 10.75 11.22
CA ALA A 44 -9.40 10.91 12.43
C ALA A 44 -10.44 9.80 12.58
N PHE A 45 -11.18 9.50 11.52
CA PHE A 45 -12.24 8.49 11.55
C PHE A 45 -11.67 7.07 11.80
N THR A 46 -10.55 6.72 11.16
CA THR A 46 -9.88 5.44 11.41
C THR A 46 -9.38 5.34 12.86
N SER A 47 -8.87 6.43 13.43
CA SER A 47 -8.45 6.45 14.83
C SER A 47 -9.62 6.22 15.77
N VAL A 48 -10.73 6.96 15.59
CA VAL A 48 -11.96 6.81 16.40
C VAL A 48 -12.50 5.39 16.34
N LEU A 49 -12.52 4.76 15.16
CA LEU A 49 -12.98 3.38 15.04
C LEU A 49 -12.07 2.38 15.75
N ALA A 50 -10.75 2.57 15.66
CA ALA A 50 -9.78 1.71 16.34
C ALA A 50 -9.87 1.86 17.87
N ASP A 51 -10.00 3.08 18.36
CA ASP A 51 -10.20 3.38 19.78
C ASP A 51 -11.52 2.79 20.29
N ALA A 52 -12.61 2.95 19.54
CA ALA A 52 -13.91 2.36 19.87
C ALA A 52 -13.83 0.83 19.94
N ALA A 53 -13.10 0.19 19.03
CA ALA A 53 -12.89 -1.26 19.06
C ALA A 53 -12.07 -1.69 20.29
N ALA A 54 -11.01 -0.97 20.63
CA ALA A 54 -10.21 -1.24 21.83
C ALA A 54 -11.04 -1.06 23.11
N LEU A 55 -11.88 -0.01 23.17
CA LEU A 55 -12.81 0.21 24.28
C LEU A 55 -13.89 -0.87 24.37
N ALA A 56 -14.37 -1.39 23.25
CA ALA A 56 -15.31 -2.52 23.25
C ALA A 56 -14.67 -3.80 23.82
N VAL A 57 -13.41 -4.08 23.44
CA VAL A 57 -12.63 -5.18 24.03
C VAL A 57 -12.45 -4.97 25.53
N PHE A 58 -12.12 -3.75 25.96
CA PHE A 58 -12.02 -3.40 27.38
C PHE A 58 -13.33 -3.60 28.13
N ALA A 59 -14.46 -3.17 27.56
CA ALA A 59 -15.78 -3.36 28.17
C ALA A 59 -16.12 -4.83 28.35
N ALA A 60 -15.80 -5.68 27.37
CA ALA A 60 -15.95 -7.13 27.48
C ALA A 60 -15.05 -7.71 28.58
N LEU A 61 -13.77 -7.31 28.64
CA LEU A 61 -12.85 -7.73 29.70
C LEU A 61 -13.32 -7.27 31.08
N ARG A 62 -13.88 -6.07 31.21
CA ARG A 62 -14.45 -5.54 32.47
C ARG A 62 -15.67 -6.31 32.93
N ALA A 63 -16.50 -6.79 31.99
CA ALA A 63 -17.67 -7.62 32.29
C ALA A 63 -17.26 -9.01 32.79
N LEU A 64 -16.19 -9.59 32.21
CA LEU A 64 -15.68 -10.91 32.58
C LEU A 64 -14.80 -10.89 33.84
N PHE A 65 -13.99 -9.83 34.00
CA PHE A 65 -12.99 -9.71 35.06
C PHE A 65 -13.09 -8.36 35.79
N PRO A 66 -14.18 -8.13 36.54
CA PRO A 66 -14.49 -6.84 37.14
C PRO A 66 -13.48 -6.37 38.20
N LYS A 67 -12.73 -7.31 38.81
CA LYS A 67 -11.75 -7.03 39.88
C LYS A 67 -10.35 -6.70 39.35
N ALA A 68 -10.05 -7.08 38.11
CA ALA A 68 -8.71 -6.91 37.50
C ALA A 68 -8.60 -5.64 36.64
N THR A 69 -9.72 -4.93 36.45
CA THR A 69 -9.85 -3.78 35.56
C THR A 69 -10.23 -2.53 36.36
N PRO A 70 -9.82 -1.32 35.92
CA PRO A 70 -10.15 -0.09 36.62
C PRO A 70 -11.66 0.11 36.75
N ASP A 71 -12.10 0.62 37.91
CA ASP A 71 -13.50 0.97 38.12
C ASP A 71 -13.82 2.33 37.49
N VAL A 72 -14.28 2.29 36.24
CA VAL A 72 -14.74 3.46 35.48
C VAL A 72 -15.91 4.16 36.18
N GLY A 73 -16.79 3.41 36.86
CA GLY A 73 -17.92 3.99 37.57
C GLY A 73 -17.48 4.79 38.80
N ARG A 74 -16.39 4.39 39.46
CA ARG A 74 -15.79 5.16 40.56
C ARG A 74 -15.00 6.36 40.04
N LEU A 75 -14.29 6.23 38.92
CA LEU A 75 -13.59 7.35 38.27
C LEU A 75 -14.54 8.50 37.89
N VAL A 76 -15.78 8.20 37.46
CA VAL A 76 -16.77 9.23 37.13
C VAL A 76 -17.38 9.88 38.37
N ARG A 77 -17.56 9.11 39.46
CA ARG A 77 -18.20 9.60 40.70
C ARG A 77 -17.24 10.35 41.62
N ASP A 78 -15.96 9.98 41.64
CA ASP A 78 -14.91 10.62 42.42
C ASP A 78 -13.61 10.71 41.59
N PRO A 79 -13.52 11.65 40.64
CA PRO A 79 -12.39 11.73 39.73
C PRO A 79 -11.10 12.11 40.45
N GLY A 80 -11.16 13.03 41.43
CA GLY A 80 -9.96 13.52 42.12
C GLY A 80 -9.34 12.46 43.04
N GLY A 81 -10.15 11.88 43.94
CA GLY A 81 -9.67 10.90 44.92
C GLY A 81 -9.21 9.60 44.26
N TYR A 82 -9.95 9.13 43.26
CA TYR A 82 -9.61 7.91 42.54
C TYR A 82 -8.40 8.08 41.61
N PHE A 83 -8.28 9.21 40.91
CA PHE A 83 -7.13 9.46 40.04
C PHE A 83 -5.84 9.59 40.85
N GLY A 84 -5.86 10.32 41.97
CA GLY A 84 -4.69 10.44 42.85
C GLY A 84 -4.21 9.08 43.41
N ALA A 85 -5.15 8.22 43.82
CA ALA A 85 -4.82 6.91 44.38
C ALA A 85 -4.39 5.86 43.33
N HIS A 86 -4.83 5.99 42.07
CA HIS A 86 -4.64 4.96 41.04
C HIS A 86 -4.03 5.47 39.72
N TYR A 87 -3.35 6.63 39.72
CA TYR A 87 -2.84 7.27 38.50
C TYR A 87 -1.95 6.34 37.67
N ALA A 88 -1.06 5.56 38.30
CA ALA A 88 -0.14 4.67 37.60
C ALA A 88 -0.90 3.55 36.87
N THR A 89 -1.89 2.96 37.54
CA THR A 89 -2.76 1.91 36.96
C THR A 89 -3.61 2.48 35.83
N LEU A 90 -4.19 3.66 36.01
CA LEU A 90 -4.98 4.34 34.97
C LEU A 90 -4.14 4.67 33.75
N PHE A 91 -2.92 5.16 33.95
CA PHE A 91 -1.97 5.44 32.87
C PHE A 91 -1.56 4.18 32.13
N ALA A 92 -1.23 3.10 32.85
CA ALA A 92 -0.87 1.80 32.25
C ALA A 92 -2.02 1.22 31.41
N TRP A 93 -3.25 1.30 31.90
CA TRP A 93 -4.44 0.89 31.13
C TRP A 93 -4.68 1.79 29.92
N GLY A 94 -4.55 3.12 30.07
CA GLY A 94 -4.65 4.05 28.94
C GLY A 94 -3.63 3.76 27.84
N ALA A 95 -2.36 3.57 28.21
CA ALA A 95 -1.30 3.19 27.29
C ALA A 95 -1.55 1.82 26.65
N GLY A 96 -2.01 0.84 27.43
CA GLY A 96 -2.36 -0.50 26.93
C GLY A 96 -3.50 -0.48 25.92
N LEU A 97 -4.55 0.32 26.17
CA LEU A 97 -5.67 0.48 25.24
C LEU A 97 -5.26 1.18 23.96
N LEU A 98 -4.41 2.21 24.05
CA LEU A 98 -3.86 2.87 22.87
C LEU A 98 -2.98 1.91 22.05
N ALA A 99 -2.13 1.12 22.72
CA ALA A 99 -1.31 0.11 22.07
C ALA A 99 -2.19 -0.94 21.37
N LEU A 100 -3.26 -1.39 22.04
CA LEU A 100 -4.24 -2.31 21.46
C LEU A 100 -4.95 -1.69 20.24
N ALA A 101 -5.44 -0.45 20.33
CA ALA A 101 -6.08 0.25 19.22
C ALA A 101 -5.12 0.36 18.03
N THR A 102 -3.87 0.74 18.28
CA THR A 102 -2.81 0.86 17.27
C THR A 102 -2.51 -0.49 16.62
N LEU A 103 -2.43 -1.56 17.42
CA LEU A 103 -2.23 -2.92 16.93
C LEU A 103 -3.41 -3.40 16.08
N LEU A 104 -4.65 -3.17 16.52
CA LEU A 104 -5.84 -3.52 15.75
C LEU A 104 -5.89 -2.79 14.42
N ALA A 105 -5.55 -1.49 14.41
CA ALA A 105 -5.46 -0.69 13.21
C ALA A 105 -4.34 -1.21 12.28
N ALA A 106 -3.16 -1.52 12.81
CA ALA A 106 -2.05 -2.11 12.06
C ALA A 106 -2.40 -3.47 11.43
N LEU A 107 -3.07 -4.34 12.19
CA LEU A 107 -3.53 -5.63 11.69
C LEU A 107 -4.61 -5.46 10.61
N ALA A 108 -5.53 -4.50 10.77
CA ALA A 108 -6.53 -4.19 9.74
C ALA A 108 -5.92 -3.65 8.44
N ALA A 109 -4.74 -3.00 8.52
CA ALA A 109 -4.00 -2.54 7.34
C ALA A 109 -3.31 -3.70 6.59
N ALA A 110 -2.95 -4.79 7.29
CA ALA A 110 -2.25 -5.91 6.69
C ALA A 110 -3.14 -6.68 5.68
N GLU A 111 -2.55 -7.12 4.55
CA GLU A 111 -3.29 -7.86 3.53
C GLU A 111 -3.71 -9.28 3.97
N TRP A 112 -2.98 -9.87 4.92
CA TRP A 112 -3.18 -11.25 5.36
C TRP A 112 -4.56 -11.51 5.99
N PRO A 113 -5.03 -10.73 6.97
CA PRO A 113 -6.38 -10.90 7.51
C PRO A 113 -7.48 -10.69 6.46
N ARG A 114 -7.26 -9.79 5.48
CA ARG A 114 -8.21 -9.61 4.36
C ARG A 114 -8.28 -10.85 3.49
N ARG A 115 -7.14 -11.45 3.14
CA ARG A 115 -7.08 -12.69 2.36
C ARG A 115 -7.72 -13.85 3.12
N LEU A 116 -7.43 -14.00 4.42
CA LEU A 116 -7.95 -15.08 5.24
C LEU A 116 -9.47 -14.95 5.47
N TYR A 117 -9.95 -13.77 5.85
CA TYR A 117 -11.37 -13.51 6.08
C TYR A 117 -12.21 -13.67 4.81
N LEU A 118 -11.77 -13.10 3.69
CA LEU A 118 -12.46 -13.25 2.41
C LEU A 118 -12.44 -14.70 1.92
N SER A 119 -11.33 -15.42 2.10
CA SER A 119 -11.25 -16.83 1.71
C SER A 119 -12.17 -17.74 2.53
N ARG A 120 -12.46 -17.39 3.79
CA ARG A 120 -13.25 -18.22 4.71
C ARG A 120 -14.75 -17.93 4.65
N PHE A 121 -15.16 -16.67 4.43
CA PHE A 121 -16.57 -16.28 4.47
C PHE A 121 -17.19 -15.99 3.10
N ARG A 122 -16.39 -15.86 2.04
CA ARG A 122 -16.85 -15.63 0.66
C ARG A 122 -15.99 -16.42 -0.34
N PRO A 123 -16.02 -17.76 -0.32
CA PRO A 123 -15.18 -18.60 -1.20
C PRO A 123 -15.45 -18.34 -2.69
N ASP A 124 -16.67 -17.91 -3.05
CA ASP A 124 -17.11 -17.64 -4.43
C ASP A 124 -16.73 -16.24 -4.94
N TRP A 125 -16.13 -15.38 -4.10
CA TRP A 125 -15.63 -14.06 -4.54
C TRP A 125 -14.41 -14.16 -5.47
N LYS A 126 -13.84 -15.36 -5.65
CA LYS A 126 -12.70 -15.57 -6.56
C LYS A 126 -13.07 -15.49 -8.05
N SER A 127 -14.34 -15.57 -8.44
CA SER A 127 -14.77 -15.61 -9.85
C SER A 127 -15.39 -14.31 -10.36
N THR A 128 -15.89 -13.45 -9.47
CA THR A 128 -16.33 -12.12 -9.87
C THR A 128 -15.14 -11.18 -9.73
N THR A 129 -14.46 -10.94 -10.84
CA THR A 129 -13.72 -9.69 -11.07
C THR A 129 -14.71 -8.59 -10.76
N SER A 130 -14.76 -8.17 -9.48
CA SER A 130 -15.60 -7.07 -9.05
C SER A 130 -15.04 -5.88 -9.77
N GLN A 131 -15.69 -5.55 -10.89
CA GLN A 131 -15.96 -4.21 -11.35
C GLN A 131 -16.66 -3.40 -10.25
N SER A 132 -16.22 -3.50 -8.99
CA SER A 132 -16.10 -2.29 -8.21
C SER A 132 -15.40 -1.31 -9.15
N ILE A 133 -16.04 -0.18 -9.39
CA ILE A 133 -15.45 0.97 -10.06
C ILE A 133 -14.39 1.51 -9.08
N THR A 134 -13.42 0.66 -8.76
CA THR A 134 -12.20 1.02 -8.09
C THR A 134 -11.42 1.66 -9.22
N TYR A 135 -11.35 2.98 -9.20
CA TYR A 135 -10.43 3.78 -10.01
C TYR A 135 -8.99 3.34 -9.70
N LEU A 136 -8.61 2.19 -10.25
CA LEU A 136 -7.25 1.69 -10.33
C LEU A 136 -6.71 2.30 -11.61
N SER A 137 -5.56 2.94 -11.52
CA SER A 137 -4.86 3.38 -12.71
C SER A 137 -4.68 2.22 -13.67
N ASN A 138 -4.95 2.44 -14.95
CA ASN A 138 -4.72 1.43 -15.98
C ASN A 138 -3.25 0.96 -15.95
N TRP A 139 -2.34 1.88 -15.62
CA TRP A 139 -0.94 1.60 -15.34
C TRP A 139 -0.71 0.61 -14.18
N TRP A 140 -1.35 0.79 -13.03
CA TRP A 140 -1.21 -0.17 -11.92
C TRP A 140 -1.77 -1.54 -12.33
N ALA A 141 -2.90 -1.56 -13.04
CA ALA A 141 -3.53 -2.79 -13.51
C ALA A 141 -2.61 -3.60 -14.44
N LEU A 142 -1.82 -2.93 -15.30
CA LEU A 142 -0.82 -3.60 -16.16
C LEU A 142 0.23 -4.38 -15.37
N PHE A 143 0.55 -4.00 -14.14
CA PHE A 143 1.64 -4.62 -13.38
C PHE A 143 1.18 -5.56 -12.25
N THR A 144 -0.11 -5.59 -11.93
CA THR A 144 -0.62 -6.36 -10.79
C THR A 144 -1.69 -7.38 -11.15
N ARG A 145 -2.37 -7.24 -12.30
CA ARG A 145 -3.47 -8.11 -12.70
C ARG A 145 -3.05 -9.57 -12.92
N ASN A 146 -1.79 -9.80 -13.28
CA ASN A 146 -1.18 -11.13 -13.43
C ASN A 146 -0.10 -11.32 -12.33
N PRO A 147 -0.49 -11.75 -11.12
CA PRO A 147 0.47 -12.07 -10.07
C PRO A 147 1.23 -13.37 -10.42
N GLY A 148 2.50 -13.46 -9.99
CA GLY A 148 3.33 -14.66 -10.20
C GLY A 148 3.98 -14.77 -11.57
N THR A 149 3.74 -13.84 -12.50
CA THR A 149 4.45 -13.77 -13.79
C THR A 149 5.59 -12.77 -13.75
N ARG A 150 6.68 -13.07 -14.48
CA ARG A 150 7.68 -12.08 -14.83
C ARG A 150 7.12 -11.18 -15.92
N LYS A 151 7.42 -9.89 -15.84
CA LYS A 151 6.88 -8.87 -16.74
C LYS A 151 8.00 -8.31 -17.58
N TYR A 152 7.91 -8.51 -18.89
CA TYR A 152 8.79 -7.88 -19.86
C TYR A 152 8.07 -6.66 -20.43
N VAL A 153 8.72 -5.51 -20.39
CA VAL A 153 8.10 -4.22 -20.67
C VAL A 153 8.81 -3.56 -21.82
N GLY A 154 8.03 -3.05 -22.78
CA GLY A 154 8.51 -2.20 -23.86
C GLY A 154 7.89 -0.81 -23.77
N CYS A 155 8.70 0.22 -23.95
CA CYS A 155 8.31 1.62 -23.91
C CYS A 155 8.69 2.28 -25.23
N VAL A 156 7.73 2.84 -25.96
CA VAL A 156 7.99 3.79 -27.06
C VAL A 156 7.98 5.19 -26.47
N LEU A 157 9.05 5.95 -26.71
CA LEU A 157 9.21 7.29 -26.18
C LEU A 157 8.69 8.38 -27.14
N ASP A 158 8.55 9.60 -26.65
CA ASP A 158 8.07 10.77 -27.39
C ASP A 158 8.99 11.20 -28.53
N ASP A 159 10.27 10.86 -28.46
CA ASP A 159 11.26 11.00 -29.54
C ASP A 159 11.22 9.84 -30.57
N GLY A 160 10.32 8.87 -30.39
CA GLY A 160 10.18 7.69 -31.24
C GLY A 160 11.18 6.56 -30.92
N SER A 161 12.11 6.77 -29.98
CA SER A 161 12.99 5.70 -29.50
C SER A 161 12.19 4.63 -28.76
N TYR A 162 12.79 3.45 -28.60
CA TYR A 162 12.18 2.34 -27.87
C TYR A 162 13.15 1.77 -26.87
N VAL A 163 12.67 1.49 -25.65
CA VAL A 163 13.44 0.84 -24.60
C VAL A 163 12.65 -0.33 -24.03
N ALA A 164 13.30 -1.47 -23.83
CA ALA A 164 12.68 -2.66 -23.26
C ALA A 164 13.58 -3.42 -22.30
N GLY A 165 12.96 -4.14 -21.38
CA GLY A 165 13.64 -4.96 -20.37
C GLY A 165 12.68 -5.55 -19.36
N TRP A 166 13.21 -6.23 -18.35
CA TRP A 166 12.38 -6.82 -17.29
C TRP A 166 11.98 -5.79 -16.26
N LEU A 167 10.68 -5.74 -15.92
CA LEU A 167 10.19 -4.86 -14.89
C LEU A 167 10.79 -5.22 -13.53
N LYS A 168 11.54 -4.29 -12.94
CA LYS A 168 12.00 -4.37 -11.55
C LYS A 168 11.07 -3.63 -10.61
N TRP A 169 10.68 -2.41 -10.98
CA TRP A 169 9.89 -1.53 -10.13
C TRP A 169 9.04 -0.57 -10.96
N PHE A 170 7.94 -0.10 -10.41
CA PHE A 170 7.10 0.95 -10.99
C PHE A 170 6.48 1.80 -9.88
N SER A 171 6.21 3.08 -10.20
CA SER A 171 5.52 3.98 -9.28
C SER A 171 4.14 3.45 -8.89
N ASN A 172 3.87 3.44 -7.58
CA ASN A 172 2.60 3.01 -7.01
C ASN A 172 1.55 4.13 -7.01
N SER A 173 1.80 5.27 -7.65
CA SER A 173 0.80 6.34 -7.75
C SER A 173 -0.47 5.83 -8.43
N ALA A 174 -1.62 6.14 -7.83
CA ALA A 174 -2.93 5.81 -8.36
C ALA A 174 -3.45 6.85 -9.36
N ASP A 175 -2.87 8.05 -9.39
CA ASP A 175 -3.27 9.14 -10.29
C ASP A 175 -2.57 8.99 -11.63
N ASP A 176 -3.31 8.84 -12.72
CA ASP A 176 -2.78 8.71 -14.09
C ASP A 176 -2.15 10.04 -14.53
N GLY A 177 -0.93 10.29 -14.02
CA GLY A 177 -0.16 11.49 -14.23
C GLY A 177 1.24 11.20 -14.81
N PRO A 178 1.87 12.23 -15.41
CA PRO A 178 3.14 12.10 -16.12
C PRO A 178 4.35 11.87 -15.19
N ASP A 179 4.23 12.14 -13.89
CA ASP A 179 5.33 12.07 -12.91
C ASP A 179 5.57 10.65 -12.36
N ARG A 180 5.20 9.63 -13.14
CA ARG A 180 5.47 8.23 -12.80
C ARG A 180 6.78 7.80 -13.42
N GLU A 181 7.43 6.84 -12.76
CA GLU A 181 8.62 6.19 -13.27
C GLU A 181 8.46 4.67 -13.22
N LEU A 182 9.17 4.00 -14.11
CA LEU A 182 9.41 2.57 -14.04
C LEU A 182 10.90 2.27 -14.17
N SER A 183 11.34 1.18 -13.56
CA SER A 183 12.70 0.69 -13.65
C SER A 183 12.72 -0.67 -14.31
N LEU A 184 13.52 -0.78 -15.36
CA LEU A 184 13.78 -2.01 -16.11
C LEU A 184 15.15 -2.58 -15.71
N THR A 185 15.31 -3.90 -15.81
CA THR A 185 16.56 -4.62 -15.52
C THR A 185 16.76 -5.83 -16.42
N GLY A 186 18.00 -6.35 -16.45
CA GLY A 186 18.35 -7.47 -17.34
C GLY A 186 18.21 -7.05 -18.81
N PRO A 187 18.59 -7.88 -19.80
CA PRO A 187 19.09 -7.41 -21.08
C PRO A 187 18.22 -6.26 -21.60
N ILE A 188 18.82 -5.07 -21.64
CA ILE A 188 18.12 -3.83 -21.97
C ILE A 188 18.24 -3.65 -23.47
N TYR A 189 17.09 -3.61 -24.14
CA TYR A 189 17.04 -3.36 -25.57
C TYR A 189 16.71 -1.90 -25.81
N TYR A 190 17.46 -1.28 -26.71
CA TYR A 190 17.26 0.10 -27.10
C TYR A 190 17.25 0.22 -28.62
N ARG A 191 16.25 0.92 -29.14
CA ARG A 191 16.15 1.34 -30.54
C ARG A 191 16.20 2.85 -30.58
N LYS A 192 17.18 3.39 -31.28
CA LYS A 192 17.27 4.84 -31.56
C LYS A 192 16.04 5.30 -32.36
N PRO A 193 15.71 6.61 -32.31
CA PRO A 193 14.72 7.18 -33.21
C PRO A 193 15.04 6.80 -34.67
N ASN A 194 14.03 6.40 -35.43
CA ASN A 194 14.11 6.00 -36.84
C ASN A 194 14.98 4.76 -37.16
N ALA A 195 15.56 4.09 -36.16
CA ALA A 195 16.21 2.81 -36.38
C ALA A 195 15.16 1.70 -36.57
N ALA A 196 15.43 0.74 -37.44
CA ALA A 196 14.52 -0.38 -37.69
C ALA A 196 14.50 -1.39 -36.54
N GLU A 197 15.67 -1.63 -35.93
CA GLU A 197 15.87 -2.73 -34.99
C GLU A 197 16.38 -2.25 -33.63
N ALA A 198 15.93 -2.93 -32.57
CA ALA A 198 16.39 -2.68 -31.21
C ALA A 198 17.66 -3.50 -30.96
N VAL A 199 18.68 -2.86 -30.41
CA VAL A 199 19.95 -3.50 -30.05
C VAL A 199 20.05 -3.65 -28.54
N GLU A 200 20.69 -4.71 -28.09
CA GLU A 200 21.00 -4.88 -26.68
C GLU A 200 22.10 -3.88 -26.26
N LEU A 201 21.82 -3.09 -25.22
CA LEU A 201 22.80 -2.22 -24.58
C LEU A 201 23.71 -3.07 -23.69
N ARG A 202 24.86 -3.44 -24.24
CA ARG A 202 25.92 -4.12 -23.47
C ARG A 202 26.35 -3.24 -22.30
N ASP A 203 26.61 -3.88 -21.16
CA ASP A 203 27.03 -3.24 -19.90
C ASP A 203 26.00 -2.29 -19.25
N VAL A 204 24.75 -2.27 -19.73
CA VAL A 204 23.63 -1.56 -19.09
C VAL A 204 22.70 -2.57 -18.41
N HIS A 205 22.73 -2.61 -17.08
CA HIS A 205 21.96 -3.59 -16.31
C HIS A 205 20.61 -3.09 -15.80
N ALA A 206 20.40 -1.78 -15.76
CA ALA A 206 19.16 -1.16 -15.30
C ALA A 206 18.93 0.20 -15.96
N VAL A 207 17.66 0.53 -16.22
CA VAL A 207 17.23 1.83 -16.75
C VAL A 207 16.00 2.31 -16.02
N ALA A 208 15.94 3.60 -15.69
CA ALA A 208 14.72 4.27 -15.24
C ALA A 208 14.10 5.05 -16.40
N VAL A 209 12.78 4.91 -16.59
CA VAL A 209 12.03 5.56 -17.67
C VAL A 209 10.90 6.38 -17.07
N SER A 210 10.87 7.68 -17.38
CA SER A 210 9.79 8.58 -16.99
C SER A 210 8.56 8.35 -17.86
N ALA A 211 7.39 8.18 -17.25
CA ALA A 211 6.10 8.02 -17.93
C ALA A 211 5.72 9.24 -18.77
N ARG A 212 6.21 10.44 -18.41
CA ARG A 212 6.05 11.66 -19.20
C ARG A 212 6.58 11.52 -20.63
N LYS A 213 7.57 10.66 -20.81
CA LYS A 213 8.22 10.41 -22.08
C LYS A 213 7.64 9.21 -22.81
N ILE A 214 6.74 8.44 -22.20
CA ILE A 214 6.20 7.22 -22.81
C ILE A 214 4.92 7.55 -23.59
N VAL A 215 4.90 7.20 -24.87
CA VAL A 215 3.73 7.30 -25.75
C VAL A 215 2.98 5.96 -25.83
N LEU A 216 3.71 4.84 -25.79
CA LEU A 216 3.15 3.50 -25.78
C LEU A 216 3.90 2.61 -24.79
N LEU A 217 3.13 1.88 -23.97
CA LEU A 217 3.64 0.90 -23.02
C LEU A 217 3.06 -0.48 -23.37
N THR A 218 3.93 -1.46 -23.58
CA THR A 218 3.54 -2.86 -23.78
C THR A 218 4.07 -3.72 -22.64
N VAL A 219 3.27 -4.68 -22.20
CA VAL A 219 3.63 -5.60 -21.10
C VAL A 219 3.35 -7.03 -21.54
N SER A 220 4.40 -7.83 -21.61
CA SER A 220 4.33 -9.27 -21.84
C SER A 220 4.44 -10.00 -20.51
N TYR A 221 3.51 -10.91 -20.24
CA TYR A 221 3.47 -11.71 -19.02
C TYR A 221 4.02 -13.11 -19.30
N LEU A 222 5.13 -13.44 -18.68
CA LEU A 222 5.86 -14.69 -18.91
C LEU A 222 5.83 -15.53 -17.63
N ARG A 223 5.46 -16.81 -17.77
CA ARG A 223 5.61 -17.82 -16.72
C ARG A 223 7.04 -18.35 -16.74
N GLY A 224 7.45 -19.02 -15.66
CA GLY A 224 8.86 -19.39 -15.41
C GLY A 224 9.55 -20.18 -16.54
N ASP A 225 8.77 -20.81 -17.41
CA ASP A 225 9.25 -21.67 -18.50
C ASP A 225 9.13 -21.01 -19.88
N ASP A 226 8.55 -19.79 -19.98
CA ASP A 226 8.38 -19.10 -21.25
C ASP A 226 9.70 -18.45 -21.67
N ALA A 227 10.13 -18.72 -22.91
CA ALA A 227 11.31 -18.08 -23.50
C ALA A 227 11.19 -16.56 -23.44
N SER A 228 12.28 -15.88 -23.09
CA SER A 228 12.27 -14.42 -23.06
C SER A 228 12.02 -13.87 -24.47
N PRO A 229 11.15 -12.85 -24.65
CA PRO A 229 11.02 -12.13 -25.92
C PRO A 229 12.35 -11.56 -26.43
N ALA A 230 13.29 -11.31 -25.50
CA ALA A 230 14.66 -10.94 -25.78
C ALA A 230 15.45 -12.01 -26.57
N ALA A 231 15.17 -13.29 -26.32
CA ALA A 231 15.79 -14.41 -27.03
C ALA A 231 15.29 -14.50 -28.47
N GLU A 232 13.98 -14.28 -28.71
CA GLU A 232 13.44 -14.22 -30.08
C GLU A 232 13.97 -13.01 -30.88
N LEU A 233 14.21 -11.87 -30.21
CA LEU A 233 14.80 -10.70 -30.84
C LEU A 233 16.28 -10.93 -31.21
N ARG A 234 17.06 -11.61 -30.35
CA ARG A 234 18.44 -12.02 -30.65
C ARG A 234 18.54 -13.04 -31.78
N ASP A 235 17.68 -14.06 -31.77
CA ASP A 235 17.69 -15.10 -32.81
C ASP A 235 17.39 -14.52 -34.20
N ARG A 236 16.53 -13.49 -34.27
CA ARG A 236 16.25 -12.76 -35.51
C ARG A 236 17.37 -11.87 -36.00
N SER A 237 18.19 -11.29 -35.11
CA SER A 237 19.36 -10.51 -35.53
C SER A 237 20.47 -11.44 -36.03
N ASP A 238 20.72 -12.54 -35.33
CA ASP A 238 21.80 -13.47 -35.67
C ASP A 238 21.50 -14.24 -36.97
N ALA A 239 20.23 -14.53 -37.26
CA ALA A 239 19.80 -15.19 -38.50
C ALA A 239 19.87 -14.30 -39.77
N ARG A 240 20.15 -13.00 -39.64
CA ARG A 240 20.27 -12.07 -40.79
C ARG A 240 21.71 -11.72 -41.15
N ASP A 241 22.65 -11.98 -40.25
CA ASP A 241 24.08 -11.67 -40.42
C ASP A 241 24.92 -12.90 -40.84
N GLY A 242 24.29 -14.06 -41.09
CA GLY A 242 24.91 -15.29 -41.61
C GLY A 242 24.42 -15.66 -43.00
#